data_AF-A0A2N0PQ93-F1
#
_entry.id   AF-A0A2N0PQ93-F1
#
_cell.length_a   1.000
_cell.length_b   1.000
_cell.length_c   1.000
_cell.angle_alpha   90.00
_cell.angle_beta   90.00
_cell.angle_gamma   90.00
#
_symmetry.space_group_name_H-M   'P 1'
#
loop_
_entity.id
_entity.type
_entity.pdbx_description
1 polymer ?
#
loop_
_entity_poly.entity_id
_entity_poly.type
_entity_poly.pdbx_seq_one_letter_code
_entity_poly.pdbx_strand_id
1 'polypeptide(L)'
;MKASLVIIKNFYILYLAACIGTEIWYLITLRKIGDYNEHGVDITMSTLALIDFFYFLGILIPLVFTWILPYEVSGDGEDATISYGLGISGFSALSSIFFSFIMGARYRVPTLNLGEIPFNCNYNYYLPENVKIACKARFISCTLGFSLYATPLVTLLIFLLYKWFSKLFSKLFDLIERISYNLQKYLFVL
;
A
#
# COMPACT_ATOMS: atom_id res chain seq x y z
N MET A 1 21.16 2.71 -5.96
CA MET A 1 19.90 3.49 -6.09
C MET A 1 19.02 3.01 -7.25
N LYS A 2 19.55 2.75 -8.46
CA LYS A 2 18.74 2.23 -9.59
C LYS A 2 18.12 0.84 -9.33
N ALA A 3 18.92 -0.12 -8.86
CA ALA A 3 18.45 -1.49 -8.59
C ALA A 3 17.38 -1.54 -7.48
N SER A 4 17.53 -0.77 -6.40
CA SER A 4 16.56 -0.72 -5.30
C SER A 4 15.20 -0.17 -5.75
N LEU A 5 15.17 0.83 -6.64
CA LEU A 5 13.93 1.37 -7.20
C LEU A 5 13.23 0.39 -8.13
N VAL A 6 13.99 -0.35 -8.95
CA VAL A 6 13.44 -1.43 -9.80
C VAL A 6 12.81 -2.52 -8.95
N ILE A 7 13.44 -2.91 -7.84
CA ILE A 7 12.88 -3.91 -6.91
C ILE A 7 11.58 -3.39 -6.27
N ILE A 8 11.58 -2.15 -5.77
CA ILE A 8 10.38 -1.53 -5.17
C ILE A 8 9.23 -1.48 -6.19
N LYS A 9 9.51 -1.07 -7.43
CA LYS A 9 8.51 -1.00 -8.50
C LYS A 9 7.90 -2.38 -8.80
N ASN A 10 8.73 -3.41 -8.96
CA ASN A 10 8.24 -4.76 -9.23
C ASN A 10 7.43 -5.34 -8.07
N PHE A 11 7.90 -5.14 -6.83
CA PHE A 11 7.15 -5.56 -5.65
C PHE A 11 5.78 -4.89 -5.58
N TYR A 12 5.72 -3.57 -5.82
CA TYR A 12 4.47 -2.81 -5.79
C TYR A 12 3.49 -3.25 -6.90
N ILE A 13 3.99 -3.53 -8.11
CA ILE A 13 3.16 -4.04 -9.23
C ILE A 13 2.59 -5.42 -8.90
N LEU A 14 3.40 -6.34 -8.38
CA LEU A 14 2.93 -7.67 -7.97
C LEU A 14 1.88 -7.58 -6.85
N TYR A 15 2.09 -6.66 -5.90
CA TYR A 15 1.16 -6.42 -4.82
C TYR A 15 -0.18 -5.88 -5.31
N LEU A 16 -0.15 -4.89 -6.22
CA LEU A 16 -1.35 -4.34 -6.86
C LEU A 16 -2.10 -5.41 -7.66
N ALA A 17 -1.39 -6.26 -8.40
CA ALA A 17 -1.99 -7.37 -9.13
C ALA A 17 -2.68 -8.36 -8.18
N ALA A 18 -2.09 -8.65 -7.02
CA ALA A 18 -2.70 -9.48 -5.99
C ALA A 18 -3.99 -8.83 -5.44
N CYS A 19 -3.97 -7.53 -5.12
CA CYS A 19 -5.16 -6.79 -4.68
C CYS A 19 -6.30 -6.89 -5.71
N ILE A 20 -6.01 -6.65 -6.99
CA ILE A 20 -6.96 -6.76 -8.10
C ILE A 20 -7.53 -8.18 -8.19
N GLY A 21 -6.66 -9.19 -8.17
CA GLY A 21 -7.07 -10.59 -8.25
C GLY A 21 -7.98 -11.01 -7.10
N THR A 22 -7.67 -10.59 -5.87
CA THR A 22 -8.50 -10.91 -4.69
C THR A 22 -9.84 -10.18 -4.70
N GLU A 23 -9.90 -8.95 -5.23
CA GLU A 23 -11.16 -8.22 -5.37
C GLU A 23 -12.06 -8.84 -6.44
N ILE A 24 -11.50 -9.23 -7.59
CA ILE A 24 -12.25 -9.95 -8.64
C ILE A 24 -12.79 -11.27 -8.08
N TRP A 25 -11.95 -12.02 -7.34
CA TRP A 25 -12.38 -13.26 -6.70
C TRP A 25 -13.52 -13.03 -5.70
N TYR A 26 -13.44 -11.97 -4.91
CA TYR A 26 -14.48 -11.58 -3.98
C TYR A 26 -15.81 -11.31 -4.70
N LEU A 27 -15.79 -10.46 -5.74
CA LEU A 27 -16.94 -10.11 -6.55
C LEU A 27 -17.60 -11.31 -7.24
N ILE A 28 -16.80 -12.22 -7.80
CA ILE A 28 -17.30 -13.46 -8.42
C ILE A 28 -17.99 -14.34 -7.37
N THR A 29 -17.44 -14.39 -6.16
CA THR A 29 -18.01 -15.21 -5.08
C THR A 29 -19.32 -14.61 -4.58
N LEU A 30 -19.38 -13.28 -4.40
CA LEU A 30 -20.59 -12.56 -4.03
C LEU A 30 -21.75 -12.81 -5.00
N ARG A 31 -21.49 -12.81 -6.32
CA ARG A 31 -22.51 -13.10 -7.34
C ARG A 31 -23.10 -14.52 -7.24
N LYS A 32 -22.41 -15.44 -6.57
CA LYS A 32 -22.83 -16.82 -6.36
C LYS A 32 -23.50 -17.04 -4.99
N ILE A 33 -23.61 -15.99 -4.19
CA ILE A 33 -24.36 -16.03 -2.93
C ILE A 33 -25.85 -15.91 -3.28
N GLY A 34 -26.63 -16.89 -2.86
CA GLY A 34 -28.09 -16.83 -2.94
C GLY A 34 -28.68 -15.95 -1.84
N ASP A 35 -30.00 -15.85 -1.80
CA ASP A 35 -30.68 -15.22 -0.68
C ASP A 35 -30.54 -16.12 0.57
N TYR A 36 -29.71 -15.71 1.52
CA TYR A 36 -29.51 -16.36 2.82
C TYR A 36 -29.89 -15.42 3.96
N ASN A 37 -30.99 -14.69 3.81
CA ASN A 37 -31.53 -13.78 4.83
C ASN A 37 -31.69 -14.46 6.20
N GLU A 38 -31.99 -15.76 6.22
CA GLU A 38 -32.08 -16.59 7.45
C GLU A 38 -30.76 -16.71 8.25
N HIS A 39 -29.64 -16.41 7.61
CA HIS A 39 -28.30 -16.37 8.21
C HIS A 39 -27.80 -14.93 8.44
N GLY A 40 -28.69 -13.94 8.37
CA GLY A 40 -28.36 -12.52 8.50
C GLY A 40 -27.53 -11.99 7.33
N VAL A 41 -27.52 -12.69 6.19
CA VAL A 41 -26.82 -12.26 4.99
C VAL A 41 -27.73 -11.30 4.22
N ASP A 42 -27.35 -10.04 4.17
CA ASP A 42 -28.01 -9.00 3.37
C ASP A 42 -26.98 -8.36 2.43
N ILE A 43 -27.22 -8.51 1.13
CA ILE A 43 -26.32 -8.03 0.08
C ILE A 43 -27.04 -6.95 -0.72
N THR A 44 -26.81 -5.69 -0.36
CA THR A 44 -27.32 -4.56 -1.14
C THR A 44 -26.47 -4.36 -2.41
N MET A 45 -26.82 -5.08 -3.49
CA MET A 45 -26.01 -5.16 -4.72
C MET A 45 -25.64 -3.80 -5.35
N SER A 46 -26.50 -2.78 -5.26
CA SER A 46 -26.25 -1.45 -5.84
C SER A 46 -25.20 -0.65 -5.06
N THR A 47 -25.30 -0.62 -3.73
CA THR A 47 -24.34 0.10 -2.88
C THR A 47 -23.00 -0.64 -2.83
N LEU A 48 -23.05 -1.97 -2.80
CA LEU A 48 -21.87 -2.82 -2.89
C LEU A 48 -21.11 -2.57 -4.21
N ALA A 49 -21.81 -2.59 -5.36
CA ALA A 49 -21.19 -2.32 -6.65
C ALA A 49 -20.55 -0.93 -6.73
N LEU A 50 -21.13 0.08 -6.08
CA LEU A 50 -20.58 1.43 -6.03
C LEU A 50 -19.29 1.48 -5.19
N ILE A 51 -19.30 0.89 -4.00
CA ILE A 51 -18.15 0.80 -3.10
C ILE A 51 -17.01 0.02 -3.77
N ASP A 52 -17.34 -1.11 -4.40
CA ASP A 52 -16.38 -1.97 -5.09
C ASP A 52 -15.81 -1.30 -6.34
N PHE A 53 -16.61 -0.53 -7.07
CA PHE A 53 -16.14 0.30 -8.18
C PHE A 53 -15.12 1.35 -7.71
N PHE A 54 -15.42 2.10 -6.65
CA PHE A 54 -14.50 3.11 -6.14
C PHE A 54 -13.24 2.50 -5.52
N TYR A 55 -13.36 1.34 -4.87
CA TYR A 55 -12.23 0.56 -4.37
C TYR A 55 -11.31 0.12 -5.52
N PHE A 56 -11.89 -0.42 -6.59
CA PHE A 56 -11.17 -0.85 -7.78
C PHE A 56 -10.49 0.32 -8.50
N LEU A 57 -11.21 1.43 -8.69
CA LEU A 57 -10.67 2.66 -9.26
C LEU A 57 -9.49 3.17 -8.44
N GLY A 58 -9.61 3.15 -7.11
CA GLY A 58 -8.55 3.58 -6.22
C GLY A 58 -7.32 2.68 -6.26
N ILE A 59 -7.42 1.39 -6.61
CA ILE A 59 -6.25 0.51 -6.86
C ILE A 59 -5.62 0.78 -8.24
N LEU A 60 -6.46 1.10 -9.23
CA LEU A 60 -6.05 1.25 -10.62
C LEU A 60 -5.24 2.53 -10.84
N ILE A 61 -5.59 3.63 -10.15
CA ILE A 61 -4.88 4.90 -10.28
C ILE A 61 -3.40 4.80 -9.81
N PRO A 62 -3.08 4.24 -8.62
CA PRO A 62 -1.70 3.97 -8.19
C PRO A 62 -0.92 3.07 -9.15
N LEU A 63 -1.56 2.06 -9.75
CA LEU A 63 -0.94 1.18 -10.74
C LEU A 63 -0.49 1.99 -11.97
N VAL A 64 -1.40 2.80 -12.51
CA VAL A 64 -1.13 3.67 -13.66
C VAL A 64 -0.05 4.68 -13.33
N PHE A 65 -0.10 5.32 -12.16
CA PHE A 65 0.94 6.25 -11.71
C PHE A 65 2.32 5.58 -11.59
N THR A 66 2.39 4.40 -11.00
CA THR A 66 3.65 3.62 -10.85
C THR A 66 4.22 3.21 -12.21
N TRP A 67 3.35 3.01 -13.21
CA TRP A 67 3.75 2.66 -14.56
C TRP A 67 4.20 3.88 -15.38
N ILE A 68 3.39 4.95 -15.38
CA ILE A 68 3.59 6.15 -16.21
C ILE A 68 4.80 6.95 -15.74
N LEU A 69 5.02 7.09 -14.43
CA LEU A 69 6.16 7.84 -13.89
C LEU A 69 7.47 7.23 -14.42
N PRO A 70 8.12 7.85 -15.44
CA PRO A 70 9.26 7.25 -16.10
C PRO A 70 10.44 7.26 -15.15
N TYR A 71 11.33 6.29 -15.32
CA TYR A 71 12.66 6.29 -14.73
C TYR A 71 13.58 7.29 -15.46
N GLU A 72 13.07 8.43 -15.92
CA GLU A 72 13.90 9.45 -16.57
C GLU A 72 14.55 10.34 -15.51
N VAL A 73 15.45 9.70 -14.76
CA VAL A 73 16.54 10.38 -14.07
C VAL A 73 17.59 10.67 -15.16
N SER A 74 17.31 11.68 -15.99
CA SER A 74 18.26 12.21 -16.98
C SER A 74 19.26 13.19 -16.36
N GLY A 75 19.17 13.43 -15.05
CA GLY A 75 20.22 14.10 -14.28
C GLY A 75 20.64 13.21 -13.12
N ASP A 76 21.94 12.93 -12.99
CA ASP A 76 22.58 12.18 -11.89
C ASP A 76 22.49 12.90 -10.51
N GLY A 77 21.35 13.54 -10.21
CA GLY A 77 21.10 14.29 -8.99
C GLY A 77 20.27 13.50 -7.98
N GLU A 78 20.75 13.46 -6.74
CA GLU A 78 20.03 12.95 -5.55
C GLU A 78 18.59 13.53 -5.45
N ASP A 79 18.39 14.76 -5.93
CA ASP A 79 17.11 15.50 -5.89
C ASP A 79 16.01 14.93 -6.81
N ALA A 80 16.35 14.35 -7.97
CA ALA A 80 15.36 13.78 -8.88
C ALA A 80 14.74 12.48 -8.33
N THR A 81 15.51 11.76 -7.53
CA THR A 81 15.03 10.55 -6.85
C THR A 81 14.18 10.91 -5.63
N ILE A 82 14.49 12.02 -4.97
CA ILE A 82 13.71 12.56 -3.86
C ILE A 82 12.34 13.04 -4.34
N SER A 83 12.26 13.74 -5.47
CA SER A 83 10.98 14.18 -6.03
C SER A 83 10.10 13.00 -6.47
N TYR A 84 10.68 11.96 -7.05
CA TYR A 84 9.99 10.72 -7.41
C TYR A 84 9.42 9.99 -6.19
N GLY A 85 10.24 9.79 -5.15
CA GLY A 85 9.82 9.18 -3.89
C GLY A 85 8.74 9.98 -3.17
N LEU A 86 8.88 11.31 -3.11
CA LEU A 86 7.87 12.21 -2.56
C LEU A 86 6.58 12.18 -3.38
N GLY A 87 6.65 12.18 -4.70
CA GLY A 87 5.48 12.10 -5.58
C GLY A 87 4.66 10.84 -5.36
N ILE A 88 5.33 9.67 -5.33
CA ILE A 88 4.66 8.39 -5.05
C ILE A 88 4.09 8.37 -3.63
N SER A 89 4.85 8.81 -2.63
CA SER A 89 4.41 8.81 -1.24
C SER A 89 3.25 9.77 -0.98
N GLY A 90 3.27 10.97 -1.56
CA GLY A 90 2.27 12.01 -1.38
C GLY A 90 0.97 11.65 -2.08
N PHE A 91 1.06 11.13 -3.31
CA PHE A 91 -0.09 10.60 -4.03
C PHE A 91 -0.73 9.43 -3.26
N SER A 92 0.10 8.51 -2.76
CA SER A 92 -0.40 7.36 -2.00
C SER A 92 -0.98 7.74 -0.64
N ALA A 93 -0.43 8.76 0.03
CA ALA A 93 -0.97 9.29 1.28
C ALA A 93 -2.34 9.94 1.07
N LEU A 94 -2.52 10.75 0.02
CA LEU A 94 -3.83 11.30 -0.34
C LEU A 94 -4.83 10.21 -0.72
N SER A 95 -4.37 9.20 -1.48
CA SER A 95 -5.18 8.04 -1.84
C SER A 95 -5.59 7.23 -0.60
N SER A 96 -4.73 7.15 0.43
CA SER A 96 -4.98 6.41 1.67
C SER A 96 -6.16 6.95 2.48
N ILE A 97 -6.44 8.26 2.43
CA ILE A 97 -7.56 8.89 3.13
C ILE A 97 -8.89 8.44 2.50
N PHE A 98 -8.98 8.52 1.17
CA PHE A 98 -10.13 8.05 0.42
C PHE A 98 -10.37 6.55 0.62
N PHE A 99 -9.29 5.76 0.61
CA PHE A 99 -9.36 4.32 0.81
C PHE A 99 -9.75 3.93 2.24
N SER A 100 -9.22 4.62 3.24
CA SER A 100 -9.59 4.42 4.65
C SER A 100 -11.07 4.72 4.88
N PHE A 101 -11.64 5.67 4.13
CA PHE A 101 -13.08 5.96 4.17
C PHE A 101 -13.91 4.81 3.58
N ILE A 102 -13.54 4.29 2.40
CA ILE A 102 -14.21 3.15 1.76
C ILE A 102 -14.11 1.88 2.63
N MET A 103 -12.92 1.61 3.16
CA MET A 103 -12.67 0.51 4.08
C MET A 103 -13.44 0.66 5.38
N GLY A 104 -13.49 1.87 5.92
CA GLY A 104 -14.31 2.21 7.08
C GLY A 104 -15.79 1.98 6.82
N ALA A 105 -16.29 2.28 5.63
CA ALA A 105 -17.66 2.00 5.23
C ALA A 105 -17.93 0.48 5.14
N ARG A 106 -17.03 -0.29 4.52
CA ARG A 106 -17.12 -1.77 4.46
C ARG A 106 -17.05 -2.43 5.85
N TYR A 107 -16.37 -1.82 6.80
CA TYR A 107 -16.22 -2.32 8.18
C TYR A 107 -17.41 -1.94 9.08
N ARG A 108 -17.85 -0.67 9.04
CA ARG A 108 -18.88 -0.13 9.94
C ARG A 108 -20.30 -0.36 9.48
N VAL A 109 -20.52 -0.68 8.21
CA VAL A 109 -21.86 -0.92 7.69
C VAL A 109 -21.89 -2.33 7.09
N PRO A 110 -21.99 -3.37 7.95
CA PRO A 110 -21.95 -4.77 7.53
C PRO A 110 -23.03 -5.11 6.48
N THR A 111 -24.18 -4.44 6.61
CA THR A 111 -25.32 -4.50 5.67
C THR A 111 -25.01 -3.96 4.27
N LEU A 112 -23.98 -3.13 4.10
CA LEU A 112 -23.52 -2.73 2.75
C LEU A 112 -22.74 -3.85 2.05
N ASN A 113 -22.62 -5.03 2.66
CA ASN A 113 -21.76 -6.09 2.15
C ASN A 113 -22.30 -7.51 2.33
N LEU A 114 -22.11 -8.13 3.51
CA LEU A 114 -22.49 -9.52 3.81
C LEU A 114 -23.50 -9.59 4.98
N GLY A 115 -24.29 -8.53 5.16
CA GLY A 115 -25.17 -8.38 6.31
C GLY A 115 -24.42 -8.47 7.63
N GLU A 116 -24.97 -9.21 8.59
CA GLU A 116 -24.48 -9.31 9.97
C GLU A 116 -23.16 -10.10 10.13
N ILE A 117 -22.62 -10.65 9.03
CA ILE A 117 -21.39 -11.46 9.09
C ILE A 117 -20.18 -10.59 9.48
N PRO A 118 -19.52 -10.91 10.61
CA PRO A 118 -18.42 -10.10 11.13
C PRO A 118 -17.23 -10.09 10.17
N PHE A 119 -16.52 -8.95 10.12
CA PHE A 119 -15.42 -8.72 9.18
C PHE A 119 -14.29 -9.76 9.28
N ASN A 120 -13.97 -10.20 10.50
CA ASN A 120 -12.94 -11.20 10.77
C ASN A 120 -13.38 -12.66 10.48
N CYS A 121 -14.61 -12.85 9.98
CA CYS A 121 -15.20 -14.16 9.71
C CYS A 121 -15.24 -15.08 10.94
N ASN A 122 -15.26 -14.51 12.15
CA ASN A 122 -15.40 -15.26 13.39
C ASN A 122 -16.88 -15.31 13.79
N TYR A 123 -17.57 -16.37 13.41
CA TYR A 123 -18.98 -16.62 13.68
C TYR A 123 -19.15 -17.96 14.39
N ASN A 124 -20.21 -18.09 15.19
CA ASN A 124 -20.53 -19.28 15.99
C ASN A 124 -21.71 -20.10 15.44
N TYR A 125 -22.20 -19.78 14.25
CA TYR A 125 -23.34 -20.43 13.60
C TYR A 125 -22.94 -21.07 12.26
N TYR A 126 -23.77 -21.99 11.75
CA TYR A 126 -23.52 -22.64 10.46
C TYR A 126 -23.78 -21.67 9.32
N LEU A 127 -22.82 -21.59 8.39
CA LEU A 127 -22.91 -20.79 7.17
C LEU A 127 -22.72 -21.66 5.93
N PRO A 128 -23.43 -21.37 4.83
CA PRO A 128 -23.18 -21.97 3.53
C PRO A 128 -21.73 -21.72 3.05
N GLU A 129 -21.16 -22.67 2.31
CA GLU A 129 -19.73 -22.65 1.96
C GLU A 129 -19.34 -21.46 1.06
N ASN A 130 -20.21 -21.08 0.11
CA ASN A 130 -20.05 -19.88 -0.71
C ASN A 130 -19.97 -18.59 0.14
N VAL A 131 -20.75 -18.49 1.21
CA VAL A 131 -20.72 -17.35 2.14
C VAL A 131 -19.42 -17.32 2.95
N LYS A 132 -18.93 -18.49 3.40
CA LYS A 132 -17.62 -18.58 4.07
C LYS A 132 -16.49 -18.13 3.17
N ILE A 133 -16.49 -18.58 1.91
CA ILE A 133 -15.47 -18.19 0.92
C ILE A 133 -15.55 -16.69 0.65
N ALA A 134 -16.75 -16.12 0.50
CA ALA A 134 -16.92 -14.69 0.29
C ALA A 134 -16.39 -13.89 1.48
N CYS A 135 -16.66 -14.31 2.72
CA CYS A 135 -16.13 -13.66 3.90
C CYS A 135 -14.59 -13.67 3.91
N LYS A 136 -13.96 -14.81 3.62
CA LYS A 136 -12.49 -14.92 3.56
C LYS A 136 -11.91 -14.06 2.44
N ALA A 137 -12.52 -14.06 1.26
CA ALA A 137 -12.10 -13.24 0.13
C ALA A 137 -12.23 -11.74 0.46
N ARG A 138 -13.32 -11.32 1.12
CA ARG A 138 -13.50 -9.96 1.67
C ARG A 138 -12.34 -9.59 2.58
N PHE A 139 -12.07 -10.44 3.58
CA PHE A 139 -11.02 -10.22 4.58
C PHE A 139 -9.64 -10.07 3.93
N ILE A 140 -9.29 -10.95 3.00
CA ILE A 140 -8.00 -10.92 2.29
C ILE A 140 -7.90 -9.67 1.42
N SER A 141 -8.90 -9.39 0.57
CA SER A 141 -8.88 -8.21 -0.31
C SER A 141 -8.72 -6.94 0.51
N CYS A 142 -9.51 -6.79 1.57
CA CYS A 142 -9.47 -5.64 2.45
C CYS A 142 -8.12 -5.49 3.19
N THR A 143 -7.52 -6.59 3.64
CA THR A 143 -6.21 -6.57 4.31
C THR A 143 -5.08 -6.21 3.35
N LEU A 144 -5.10 -6.77 2.13
CA LEU A 144 -4.18 -6.42 1.06
C LEU A 144 -4.34 -4.97 0.62
N GLY A 145 -5.58 -4.50 0.47
CA GLY A 145 -5.89 -3.10 0.22
C GLY A 145 -5.29 -2.19 1.28
N PHE A 146 -5.58 -2.43 2.56
CA PHE A 146 -5.07 -1.60 3.65
C PHE A 146 -3.53 -1.53 3.69
N SER A 147 -2.87 -2.67 3.52
CA SER A 147 -1.41 -2.77 3.53
C SER A 147 -0.76 -2.12 2.29
N LEU A 148 -1.41 -2.12 1.13
CA LEU A 148 -1.00 -1.37 -0.06
C LEU A 148 -0.95 0.14 0.19
N TYR A 149 -1.87 0.69 1.00
CA TYR A 149 -1.85 2.12 1.35
C TYR A 149 -0.98 2.47 2.55
N ALA A 150 -0.69 1.49 3.42
CA ALA A 150 0.28 1.65 4.50
C ALA A 150 1.74 1.56 4.02
N THR A 151 2.02 0.77 2.97
CA THR A 151 3.37 0.59 2.42
C THR A 151 4.04 1.88 1.92
N PRO A 152 3.35 2.85 1.29
CA PRO A 152 3.93 4.14 0.91
C PRO A 152 4.45 4.96 2.08
N LEU A 153 3.82 4.88 3.26
CA LEU A 153 4.33 5.48 4.49
C LEU A 153 5.64 4.82 4.92
N VAL A 154 5.71 3.49 4.80
CA VAL A 154 6.94 2.73 5.07
C VAL A 154 8.05 3.12 4.07
N THR A 155 7.73 3.24 2.78
CA THR A 155 8.66 3.67 1.74
C THR A 155 9.17 5.09 2.02
N LEU A 156 8.28 6.04 2.32
CA LEU A 156 8.65 7.39 2.74
C LEU A 156 9.59 7.36 3.96
N LEU A 157 9.26 6.56 4.98
CA LEU A 157 10.05 6.42 6.19
C LEU A 157 11.46 5.89 5.89
N ILE A 158 11.57 4.83 5.08
CA ILE A 158 12.84 4.25 4.64
C ILE A 158 13.68 5.29 3.89
N PHE A 159 13.07 6.07 3.00
CA PHE A 159 13.78 7.12 2.25
C PHE A 159 14.23 8.29 3.13
N LEU A 160 13.39 8.74 4.07
CA LEU A 160 13.75 9.78 5.05
C LEU A 160 14.88 9.31 5.96
N LEU A 161 14.82 8.06 6.44
CA LEU A 161 15.88 7.43 7.22
C LEU A 161 17.17 7.35 6.42
N TYR A 162 17.13 6.88 5.18
CA TYR A 162 18.30 6.81 4.30
C TYR A 162 18.97 8.19 4.14
N LYS A 163 18.18 9.25 3.88
CA LYS A 163 18.71 10.62 3.75
C LYS A 163 19.39 11.09 5.04
N TRP A 164 18.75 10.81 6.17
CA TRP A 164 19.30 11.18 7.48
C TRP A 164 20.61 10.46 7.75
N PHE A 165 20.68 9.15 7.47
CA PHE A 165 21.91 8.36 7.60
C PHE A 165 22.99 8.82 6.63
N SER A 166 22.69 9.04 5.35
CA SER A 166 23.67 9.54 4.36
C SER A 166 24.32 10.84 4.81
N LYS A 167 23.51 11.81 5.28
CA LYS A 167 23.99 13.09 5.80
C LYS A 167 24.78 12.95 7.11
N LEU A 168 24.45 11.97 7.94
CA LEU A 168 25.19 11.67 9.16
C LEU A 168 26.57 11.09 8.82
N PHE A 169 26.63 10.14 7.89
CA PHE A 169 27.88 9.53 7.45
C PHE A 169 28.80 10.53 6.73
N SER A 170 28.28 11.42 5.88
CA SER A 170 29.11 12.43 5.23
C SER A 170 29.77 13.37 6.24
N LYS A 171 29.02 13.84 7.23
CA LYS A 171 29.57 14.65 8.33
C LYS A 171 30.60 13.89 9.16
N LEU A 172 30.41 12.59 9.36
CA LEU A 172 31.35 11.75 10.08
C LEU A 172 32.67 11.61 9.31
N PHE A 173 32.59 11.41 7.99
CA PHE A 173 33.76 11.35 7.11
C PHE A 173 34.50 12.69 7.06
N ASP A 174 33.81 13.82 6.89
CA ASP A 174 34.43 15.15 6.96
C ASP A 174 35.14 15.39 8.29
N LEU A 175 34.55 14.92 9.40
CA LEU A 175 35.16 15.02 10.72
C LEU A 175 36.42 14.15 10.82
N ILE A 176 36.37 12.91 10.36
CA ILE A 176 37.50 11.98 10.34
C ILE A 176 38.63 12.54 9.46
N GLU A 177 38.30 13.08 8.29
CA GLU A 177 39.26 13.67 7.36
C GLU A 177 39.91 14.92 7.96
N ARG A 178 39.13 15.79 8.62
CA ARG A 178 39.65 16.97 9.33
C ARG A 178 40.53 16.59 10.53
N ILE A 179 40.16 15.53 11.26
CA ILE A 179 40.99 14.98 12.35
C ILE A 179 42.28 14.41 11.77
N SER A 180 42.21 13.62 10.69
CA SER A 180 43.37 13.03 10.01
C SER A 180 44.32 14.10 9.49
N TYR A 181 43.79 15.14 8.84
CA TYR A 181 44.56 16.29 8.36
C TYR A 181 45.26 17.03 9.50
N ASN A 182 44.56 17.29 10.61
CA ASN A 182 45.15 17.92 11.78
C ASN A 182 46.22 17.01 12.40
N LEU A 183 45.98 15.70 12.53
CA LEU A 183 46.96 14.74 13.04
C LEU A 183 48.22 14.73 12.17
N GLN A 184 48.07 14.68 10.84
CA GLN A 184 49.19 14.76 9.91
C GLN A 184 49.96 16.07 10.07
N LYS A 185 49.26 17.20 10.23
CA LYS A 185 49.89 18.50 10.47
C LYS A 185 50.67 18.56 11.80
N TYR A 186 50.18 17.92 12.86
CA TYR A 186 50.90 17.88 14.14
C TYR A 186 52.05 16.85 14.17
N LEU A 187 51.96 15.77 13.38
CA LEU A 187 52.96 14.70 13.33
C LEU A 187 54.08 14.94 12.30
N PHE A 188 53.83 15.72 11.24
CA PHE A 188 54.77 15.94 10.13
C PHE A 188 55.26 17.39 9.98
N VAL A 189 54.95 18.28 10.93
CA VAL A 189 55.69 19.55 11.06
C VAL A 189 56.98 19.26 11.84
N LEU A 190 58.04 18.96 11.09
CA LEU A 190 59.44 18.93 11.54
C LEU A 190 60.27 19.71 10.52
#